data_AF-A0A4P9YT20-F1
#
_entry.id   AF-A0A4P9YT20-F1
#
_cell.length_a   1.000
_cell.length_b   1.000
_cell.length_c   1.000
_cell.angle_alpha   90.00
_cell.angle_beta   90.00
_cell.angle_gamma   90.00
#
_symmetry.space_group_name_H-M   'P 1'
#
loop_
_entity.id
_entity.type
_entity.pdbx_description
1 polymer ?
#
loop_
_entity_poly.entity_id
_entity_poly.type
_entity_poly.pdbx_seq_one_letter_code
_entity_poly.pdbx_strand_id
1 'polypeptide(L)'
;MNQRYYRSFCDQFAETFIQLLDMWTGRIKRLSSMGAKQLLADIAYLRRVLLDLPSLDDTSTPPKGPSMTYTKLVQEGLDRIEACFRLVDLEANHALVEAYAQQVPTPSMVGFQRVLELKVGSAIAEDIAGEGSSHLLFMPIRV
;
A
#
# COMPACT_ATOMS: atom_id res chain seq x y z
N MET A 1 14.00 -18.41 22.67
CA MET A 1 13.69 -17.15 23.39
C MET A 1 12.58 -17.42 24.42
N ASN A 2 12.30 -16.56 25.39
CA ASN A 2 11.04 -16.69 26.17
C ASN A 2 9.87 -16.31 25.23
N GLN A 3 8.92 -17.23 25.04
CA GLN A 3 7.82 -17.06 24.09
C GLN A 3 6.96 -15.82 24.37
N ARG A 4 6.81 -15.43 25.64
CA ARG A 4 6.08 -14.21 26.01
C ARG A 4 6.82 -12.96 25.57
N TYR A 5 8.14 -12.91 25.76
CA TYR A 5 8.96 -11.80 25.29
C TYR A 5 8.98 -11.71 23.76
N TYR A 6 9.08 -12.85 23.07
CA TYR A 6 9.03 -12.88 21.61
C TYR A 6 7.71 -12.33 21.06
N ARG A 7 6.57 -12.76 21.62
CA ARG A 7 5.24 -12.24 21.22
C ARG A 7 5.12 -10.74 21.44
N SER A 8 5.52 -10.25 22.62
CA SER A 8 5.51 -8.81 22.91
C SER A 8 6.45 -8.02 21.98
N PHE A 9 7.59 -8.60 21.59
CA PHE A 9 8.46 -8.02 20.59
C PHE A 9 7.76 -7.94 19.22
N CYS A 10 7.12 -9.03 18.76
CA CYS A 10 6.37 -9.03 17.50
C CYS A 10 5.28 -7.97 17.50
N ASP A 11 4.51 -7.85 18.59
CA ASP A 11 3.44 -6.85 18.75
C ASP A 11 4.00 -5.42 18.59
N GLN A 12 5.04 -5.08 19.36
CA GLN A 12 5.68 -3.75 19.33
C GLN A 12 6.36 -3.44 17.99
N PHE A 13 7.01 -4.46 17.40
CA PHE A 13 7.63 -4.34 16.10
C PHE A 13 6.58 -4.05 15.02
N ALA A 14 5.50 -4.83 14.97
CA ALA A 14 4.45 -4.65 13.96
C ALA A 14 3.77 -3.29 14.11
N GLU A 15 3.45 -2.88 15.35
CA GLU A 15 2.85 -1.57 15.62
C GLU A 15 3.76 -0.43 15.12
N THR A 16 5.02 -0.43 15.53
CA THR A 16 5.99 0.61 15.16
C THR A 16 6.26 0.61 13.66
N PHE A 17 6.41 -0.57 13.06
CA PHE A 17 6.68 -0.73 11.63
C PHE A 17 5.52 -0.20 10.79
N ILE A 18 4.27 -0.54 11.15
CA ILE A 18 3.08 -0.05 10.44
C ILE A 18 2.96 1.47 10.56
N GLN A 19 3.19 2.04 11.74
CA GLN A 19 3.17 3.49 11.93
C GLN A 19 4.26 4.19 11.11
N LEU A 20 5.46 3.63 11.06
CA LEU A 20 6.54 4.15 10.21
C LEU A 20 6.17 4.04 8.74
N LEU A 21 5.64 2.89 8.30
CA LEU A 21 5.23 2.68 6.92
C LEU A 21 4.18 3.71 6.52
N ASP A 22 3.13 3.91 7.33
CA ASP A 22 2.09 4.91 7.12
C ASP A 22 2.65 6.35 7.07
N MET A 23 3.60 6.67 7.96
CA MET A 23 4.31 7.95 7.91
C MET A 23 5.09 8.12 6.59
N TRP A 24 5.78 7.09 6.12
CA TRP A 24 6.57 7.14 4.89
C TRP A 24 5.68 7.22 3.64
N THR A 25 4.58 6.47 3.58
CA THR A 25 3.58 6.59 2.51
C THR A 25 2.94 7.99 2.52
N GLY A 26 2.71 8.54 3.71
CA GLY A 26 2.30 9.93 3.94
C GLY A 26 3.27 10.99 3.43
N ARG A 27 4.53 10.65 3.10
CA ARG A 27 5.54 11.58 2.55
C ARG A 27 5.71 11.49 1.03
N ILE A 28 5.13 10.49 0.37
CA ILE A 28 5.25 10.31 -1.09
C ILE A 28 4.56 11.48 -1.81
N LYS A 29 5.29 12.32 -2.55
CA LYS A 29 4.67 13.49 -3.19
C LYS A 29 3.90 13.13 -4.46
N ARG A 30 4.37 12.11 -5.18
CA ARG A 30 3.82 11.66 -6.46
C ARG A 30 4.05 10.16 -6.59
N LEU A 31 3.11 9.45 -7.18
CA LEU A 31 3.20 8.02 -7.40
C LEU A 31 2.58 7.66 -8.76
N SER A 32 3.34 6.98 -9.62
CA SER A 32 2.82 6.51 -10.91
C SER A 32 1.88 5.31 -10.72
N SER A 33 1.00 5.01 -11.68
CA SER A 33 0.15 3.80 -11.62
C SER A 33 1.01 2.53 -11.49
N MET A 34 2.08 2.40 -12.27
CA MET A 34 3.01 1.26 -12.14
C MET A 34 3.64 1.19 -10.74
N GLY A 35 4.03 2.33 -10.16
CA GLY A 35 4.55 2.40 -8.80
C GLY A 35 3.50 2.02 -7.75
N ALA A 36 2.24 2.43 -7.93
CA ALA A 36 1.14 2.04 -7.07
C ALA A 36 0.89 0.53 -7.11
N LYS A 37 0.86 -0.08 -8.30
CA LYS A 37 0.74 -1.54 -8.46
C LYS A 37 1.87 -2.30 -7.77
N GLN A 38 3.11 -1.82 -7.91
CA GLN A 38 4.25 -2.45 -7.25
C GLN A 38 4.15 -2.34 -5.73
N LEU A 39 3.82 -1.16 -5.20
CA LEU A 39 3.64 -0.98 -3.75
C LEU A 39 2.46 -1.81 -3.21
N LEU A 40 1.37 -1.98 -3.97
CA LEU A 40 0.28 -2.89 -3.60
C LEU A 40 0.77 -4.34 -3.46
N ALA A 41 1.60 -4.81 -4.40
CA ALA A 41 2.21 -6.13 -4.32
C ALA A 41 3.13 -6.26 -3.10
N ASP A 42 3.93 -5.23 -2.82
CA ASP A 42 4.82 -5.19 -1.66
C ASP A 42 4.03 -5.22 -0.34
N ILE A 43 2.92 -4.47 -0.22
CA ILE A 43 2.03 -4.50 0.94
C ILE A 43 1.42 -5.90 1.15
N ALA A 44 0.98 -6.55 0.07
CA ALA A 44 0.47 -7.92 0.15
C ALA A 44 1.53 -8.92 0.62
N TYR A 45 2.79 -8.74 0.22
CA TYR A 45 3.91 -9.55 0.70
C TYR A 45 4.22 -9.27 2.18
N LEU A 46 4.35 -7.99 2.57
CA LEU A 46 4.56 -7.58 3.95
C LEU A 46 3.48 -8.12 4.89
N ARG A 47 2.21 -8.13 4.46
CA ARG A 47 1.10 -8.71 5.22
C ARG A 47 1.37 -10.18 5.56
N ARG A 48 1.80 -10.98 4.59
CA ARG A 48 2.09 -12.41 4.81
C ARG A 48 3.24 -12.58 5.78
N VAL A 49 4.34 -11.84 5.57
CA VAL A 49 5.53 -11.92 6.44
C VAL A 49 5.20 -11.51 7.87
N LEU A 50 4.44 -10.42 8.07
CA LEU A 50 4.06 -9.97 9.40
C LEU A 50 3.11 -10.96 10.09
N LEU A 51 2.12 -11.53 9.39
CA LEU A 51 1.23 -12.52 9.98
C LEU A 51 1.94 -13.84 10.35
N ASP A 52 3.01 -14.18 9.63
CA ASP A 52 3.83 -15.36 9.93
C ASP A 52 4.88 -15.11 11.02
N LEU A 53 5.25 -13.84 11.24
CA LEU A 53 6.32 -13.44 12.15
C LEU A 53 6.19 -14.06 13.57
N PRO A 54 5.03 -14.03 14.26
CA PRO A 54 4.92 -14.62 15.60
C PRO A 54 5.06 -16.15 15.62
N SER A 55 4.92 -16.80 14.47
CA SER A 55 4.98 -18.26 14.31
C SER A 55 6.42 -18.76 14.08
N LEU A 56 7.36 -17.90 13.68
CA LEU A 56 8.73 -18.30 13.33
C LEU A 56 9.55 -18.87 14.50
N ASP A 57 9.31 -18.40 15.73
CA ASP A 57 9.92 -18.93 16.97
C ASP A 57 8.84 -19.56 17.88
N ASP A 58 7.72 -20.01 17.31
CA ASP A 58 6.66 -20.67 18.08
C ASP A 58 7.07 -22.11 18.45
N THR A 59 7.71 -22.24 19.60
CA THR A 59 8.13 -23.52 20.18
C THR A 59 7.00 -24.28 20.89
N SER A 60 5.75 -23.81 20.84
CA SER A 60 4.62 -24.49 21.49
C SER A 60 4.10 -25.67 20.67
N THR A 61 3.66 -26.73 21.36
CA THR A 61 3.06 -27.92 20.75
C THR A 61 1.63 -28.12 21.24
N PRO A 62 0.59 -27.95 20.39
CA PRO A 62 0.65 -27.49 19.00
C PRO A 62 1.01 -26.00 18.89
N PRO A 63 1.49 -25.54 17.70
CA PRO A 63 1.73 -24.12 17.45
C PRO A 63 0.44 -23.33 17.68
N LYS A 64 0.53 -22.26 18.46
CA LYS A 64 -0.64 -21.42 18.79
C LYS A 64 -0.86 -20.32 17.76
N GLY A 65 0.15 -20.01 16.95
CA GLY A 65 0.08 -18.98 15.92
C GLY A 65 -0.06 -17.56 16.51
N PRO A 66 -0.31 -16.55 15.64
CA PRO A 66 -0.51 -15.17 16.05
C PRO A 66 -1.81 -15.01 16.86
N SER A 67 -1.80 -14.07 17.81
CA SER A 67 -3.02 -13.75 18.56
C SER A 67 -4.04 -13.04 17.67
N MET A 68 -5.33 -13.16 17.97
CA MET A 68 -6.38 -12.42 17.26
C MET A 68 -6.16 -10.91 17.29
N THR A 69 -5.63 -10.37 18.40
CA THR A 69 -5.30 -8.95 18.53
C THR A 69 -4.17 -8.55 17.59
N TYR A 70 -3.12 -9.38 17.51
CA TYR A 70 -2.00 -9.15 16.59
C TYR A 70 -2.45 -9.17 15.14
N THR A 71 -3.24 -10.19 14.76
CA THR A 71 -3.77 -10.31 13.41
C THR A 71 -4.61 -9.09 13.03
N LYS A 72 -5.47 -8.59 13.93
CA LYS A 72 -6.25 -7.37 13.67
C LYS A 72 -5.36 -6.14 13.49
N LEU A 73 -4.36 -5.95 14.36
CA LEU A 73 -3.41 -4.84 14.25
C LEU A 73 -2.72 -4.81 12.88
N VAL A 74 -2.25 -5.96 12.40
CA VAL A 74 -1.58 -6.08 11.10
C VAL A 74 -2.56 -5.81 9.95
N GLN A 75 -3.75 -6.42 9.99
CA GLN A 75 -4.75 -6.25 8.93
C GLN A 75 -5.24 -4.80 8.83
N GLU A 76 -5.72 -4.22 9.93
CA GLU A 76 -6.25 -2.84 9.94
C GLU A 76 -5.17 -1.80 9.63
N GLY A 77 -3.93 -2.06 10.05
CA GLY A 77 -2.78 -1.22 9.71
C GLY A 77 -2.50 -1.20 8.21
N LEU A 78 -2.35 -2.37 7.61
CA LEU A 78 -2.01 -2.50 6.20
C LEU A 78 -3.18 -2.20 5.26
N ASP A 79 -4.42 -2.49 5.65
CA ASP A 79 -5.61 -2.20 4.83
C ASP A 79 -5.78 -0.71 4.58
N ARG A 80 -5.45 0.13 5.57
CA ARG A 80 -5.46 1.60 5.41
C ARG A 80 -4.43 2.06 4.38
N ILE A 81 -3.22 1.53 4.45
CA ILE A 81 -2.13 1.85 3.52
C ILE A 81 -2.46 1.32 2.12
N GLU A 82 -3.00 0.11 2.04
CA GLU A 82 -3.40 -0.52 0.78
C GLU A 82 -4.52 0.26 0.09
N ALA A 83 -5.54 0.69 0.83
CA ALA A 83 -6.63 1.50 0.29
C ALA A 83 -6.09 2.78 -0.37
N CYS A 84 -5.11 3.45 0.25
CA CYS A 84 -4.47 4.63 -0.33
C CYS A 84 -3.87 4.33 -1.73
N PHE A 85 -3.10 3.24 -1.86
CA PHE A 85 -2.50 2.88 -3.15
C PHE A 85 -3.51 2.38 -4.18
N ARG A 86 -4.55 1.63 -3.77
CA ARG A 86 -5.64 1.22 -4.68
C ARG A 86 -6.34 2.42 -5.29
N LEU A 87 -6.56 3.47 -4.50
CA LEU A 87 -7.18 4.71 -4.96
C LEU A 87 -6.28 5.52 -5.90
N VAL A 88 -4.96 5.45 -5.73
CA VAL A 88 -4.01 6.03 -6.69
C VAL A 88 -4.00 5.25 -8.00
N ASP A 89 -4.10 3.92 -7.94
CA ASP A 89 -4.09 3.05 -9.13
C ASP A 89 -5.41 3.08 -9.93
N LEU A 90 -6.49 3.62 -9.36
CA LEU A 90 -7.77 3.77 -10.07
C LEU A 90 -7.58 4.68 -11.30
N GLU A 91 -7.83 4.18 -12.51
CA GLU A 91 -7.66 4.98 -13.74
C GLU A 91 -8.76 6.07 -13.87
N ALA A 92 -9.97 5.79 -13.37
CA ALA A 92 -11.12 6.69 -13.50
C ALA A 92 -11.21 7.72 -12.35
N ASN A 93 -10.91 8.99 -12.65
CA ASN A 93 -11.02 10.08 -11.68
C ASN A 93 -12.47 10.38 -11.24
N HIS A 94 -13.46 10.12 -12.09
CA HIS A 94 -14.87 10.44 -11.81
C HIS A 94 -15.49 9.51 -10.74
N ALA A 95 -14.97 8.30 -10.57
CA ALA A 95 -15.42 7.34 -9.56
C ALA A 95 -14.59 7.40 -8.25
N LEU A 96 -13.60 8.29 -8.16
CA LEU A 96 -12.65 8.33 -7.04
C LEU A 96 -13.33 8.65 -5.70
N VAL A 97 -14.31 9.55 -5.70
CA VAL A 97 -15.05 9.94 -4.48
C VAL A 97 -15.85 8.75 -3.94
N GLU A 98 -16.54 8.03 -4.81
CA GLU A 98 -17.33 6.86 -4.46
C GLU A 98 -16.43 5.70 -4.00
N ALA A 99 -15.33 5.44 -4.73
CA ALA A 99 -14.35 4.43 -4.34
C ALA A 99 -13.70 4.75 -2.99
N TYR A 100 -13.39 6.01 -2.71
CA TYR A 100 -12.84 6.43 -1.41
C TYR A 100 -13.81 6.15 -0.27
N ALA A 101 -15.09 6.49 -0.45
CA ALA A 101 -16.12 6.25 0.56
C ALA A 101 -16.36 4.75 0.85
N GLN A 102 -16.15 3.88 -0.14
CA GLN A 102 -16.31 2.43 0.00
C GLN A 102 -15.08 1.74 0.57
N GLN A 103 -13.87 2.17 0.19
CA GLN A 103 -12.63 1.46 0.50
C GLN A 103 -11.94 1.96 1.78
N VAL A 104 -12.25 3.16 2.24
CA VAL A 104 -11.63 3.76 3.44
C VAL A 104 -12.57 3.64 4.64
N PRO A 105 -12.21 2.89 5.70
CA PRO A 105 -13.09 2.66 6.86
C PRO A 105 -13.51 3.93 7.60
N THR A 106 -12.62 4.93 7.66
CA THR A 106 -12.88 6.23 8.30
C THR A 106 -12.56 7.35 7.31
N PRO A 107 -13.48 7.66 6.39
CA PRO A 107 -13.22 8.65 5.34
C PRO A 107 -13.08 10.05 5.96
N SER A 108 -12.02 10.75 5.58
CA SER A 108 -11.78 12.15 5.97
C SER A 108 -11.38 13.00 4.77
N MET A 109 -11.65 14.31 4.84
CA MET A 109 -11.26 15.25 3.79
C MET A 109 -9.73 15.32 3.64
N VAL A 110 -9.00 15.27 4.75
CA VAL A 110 -7.53 15.27 4.78
C VAL A 110 -6.97 14.03 4.06
N GLY A 111 -7.53 12.85 4.34
CA GLY A 111 -7.15 11.62 3.66
C GLY A 111 -7.47 11.65 2.17
N PHE A 112 -8.61 12.24 1.79
CA PHE A 112 -9.01 12.35 0.38
C PHE A 112 -8.09 13.32 -0.39
N GLN A 113 -7.77 14.48 0.20
CA GLN A 113 -6.81 15.41 -0.36
C GLN A 113 -5.44 14.75 -0.59
N ARG A 114 -5.01 13.89 0.34
CA ARG A 114 -3.75 13.16 0.22
C ARG A 114 -3.73 12.21 -0.99
N VAL A 115 -4.82 11.49 -1.22
CA VAL A 115 -5.00 10.64 -2.40
C VAL A 115 -4.94 11.47 -3.68
N LEU A 116 -5.56 12.65 -3.69
CA LEU A 116 -5.49 13.57 -4.83
C LEU A 116 -4.07 14.08 -5.08
N GLU A 117 -3.32 14.47 -4.06
CA GLU A 117 -1.93 14.91 -4.19
C GLU A 117 -1.04 13.84 -4.83
N LEU A 118 -1.21 12.58 -4.42
CA LEU A 118 -0.48 11.44 -4.99
C LEU A 118 -0.80 11.26 -6.48
N LYS A 119 -2.08 11.43 -6.85
CA LYS A 119 -2.60 11.12 -8.19
C LYS A 119 -2.41 12.24 -9.20
N VAL A 120 -2.64 13.51 -8.81
CA VAL A 120 -2.50 14.68 -9.69
C VAL A 120 -1.06 14.80 -10.22
N GLY A 121 -0.06 14.41 -9.41
CA GLY A 121 1.32 14.38 -9.86
C GLY A 121 1.64 13.34 -10.95
N SER A 122 0.83 12.27 -11.05
CA SER A 122 1.00 11.20 -12.05
C SER A 122 0.35 11.55 -13.39
N ALA A 123 -0.86 12.12 -13.36
CA ALA A 123 -1.58 12.50 -14.57
C ALA A 123 -0.78 13.49 -15.43
N ILE A 124 -0.11 14.45 -14.79
CA ILE A 124 0.74 15.44 -15.49
C ILE A 124 1.98 14.78 -16.12
N ALA A 125 2.51 13.71 -15.52
CA ALA A 125 3.67 12.99 -16.06
C ALA A 125 3.30 12.11 -17.26
N GLU A 126 2.11 11.50 -17.24
CA GLU A 126 1.59 10.72 -18.37
C GLU A 126 1.16 11.61 -19.55
N ASP A 127 0.61 12.80 -19.29
CA ASP A 127 0.27 13.77 -20.35
C ASP A 127 1.54 14.24 -21.08
N ILE A 128 2.62 14.54 -20.34
CA ILE A 128 3.92 14.91 -20.90
C ILE A 128 4.57 13.73 -21.67
N ALA A 129 4.35 12.49 -21.23
CA ALA A 129 4.84 11.31 -21.93
C ALA A 129 4.00 10.92 -23.16
N GLY A 130 2.69 11.23 -23.13
CA GLY A 130 1.72 10.93 -24.18
C GLY A 130 1.80 11.87 -25.38
N GLU A 131 2.15 13.15 -25.18
CA GLU A 131 2.33 14.10 -26.28
C GLU A 131 3.60 13.84 -27.13
N GLY A 132 4.52 12.97 -26.68
CA GLY A 132 5.75 12.64 -27.40
C GLY A 132 5.71 11.44 -28.34
N SER A 133 4.66 10.60 -28.32
CA SER A 133 4.66 9.30 -29.03
C SER A 133 3.77 9.22 -30.28
N SER A 134 3.04 10.28 -30.64
CA SER A 134 2.12 10.22 -31.79
C SER A 134 2.76 10.54 -33.15
N HIS A 135 4.08 10.80 -33.23
CA HIS A 135 4.72 11.21 -34.49
C HIS A 135 5.89 10.33 -34.99
N LEU A 136 6.21 9.19 -34.35
CA LEU A 136 7.34 8.34 -34.78
C LEU A 136 6.98 6.92 -35.26
N LEU A 137 5.70 6.65 -35.53
CA LEU A 137 5.28 5.42 -36.20
C LEU A 137 4.79 5.75 -37.61
N PHE A 138 5.70 6.06 -38.55
CA PHE A 138 5.56 5.80 -39.99
C PHE A 138 6.75 6.41 -40.75
N MET A 139 7.87 5.68 -40.82
CA MET A 139 8.76 5.77 -41.98
C MET A 139 9.15 4.36 -42.41
N PRO A 140 8.77 3.92 -43.62
CA PRO A 140 9.31 2.71 -44.21
C PRO A 140 10.69 3.03 -44.79
N ILE A 141 11.75 2.41 -44.27
CA ILE A 141 13.05 2.44 -44.94
C ILE A 141 13.06 1.32 -45.98
N ARG A 142 12.87 1.73 -47.24
CA ARG A 142 13.44 1.04 -48.41
C ARG A 142 14.96 1.24 -48.38
N VAL A 143 15.75 0.18 -48.37
CA VAL A 143 16.70 -0.24 -49.43
C VAL A 143 16.95 -1.73 -49.26
#